data_AF-A0A820QST2-F1
#
_entry.id   AF-A0A820QST2-F1
#
_cell.length_a   1.000
_cell.length_b   1.000
_cell.length_c   1.000
_cell.angle_alpha   90.00
_cell.angle_beta   90.00
_cell.angle_gamma   90.00
#
_symmetry.space_group_name_H-M   'P 1'
#
loop_
_entity.id
_entity.type
_entity.pdbx_description
1 polymer ?
#
loop_
_entity_poly.entity_id
_entity_poly.type
_entity_poly.pdbx_seq_one_letter_code
_entity_poly.pdbx_strand_id
1 'polypeptide(L)'
;LELESPQLLRTFAYKLVELGLLNLVENILRHIVNLRLDEPQSYRDLALLLQESNIQNKTIAEISDLFKTVILGEWDGRFAEIEVTTLHEFNWFLFEYHQQQQISNFLDNRLIRHLPVDLRIVMIWDTNDTDVDLHVIEPTGEECYYSHKNTAIGGMINRDFTRDYGPEEYLIRKAVKGTYTVRAKYFANHQQSLTGATTIMVHIYKYYDQSNQQKEMVTLRLDSNKEMIDVCKVEFDDHVERKSQNMTTHDHKSNTNVHENVTYDGCDMSPIKGDRYKCLFCPDIDFCQSCHSASRSYNDPNHLYNHPLLCIKDSNEYIESLYIQNRSKIIHTNIQCNSCFMQPIIGIRYQCICGINLCEKCEFMGLHDKNHHRTKITTPV
;
A
#
# COMPACT_ATOMS: atom_id res chain seq x y z
N LEU A 1 9.41 -13.55 -16.70
CA LEU A 1 8.90 -14.12 -15.44
C LEU A 1 8.56 -13.03 -14.41
N GLU A 2 8.18 -11.81 -14.85
CA GLU A 2 8.20 -10.61 -13.99
C GLU A 2 6.82 -9.94 -13.76
N LEU A 3 5.73 -10.69 -13.94
CA LEU A 3 4.35 -10.20 -13.68
C LEU A 3 3.89 -10.44 -12.24
N GLU A 4 4.75 -10.94 -11.35
CA GLU A 4 4.42 -11.34 -9.99
C GLU A 4 5.34 -10.68 -8.95
N SER A 5 5.88 -9.49 -9.23
CA SER A 5 6.68 -8.76 -8.23
C SER A 5 5.78 -8.33 -7.06
N PRO A 6 5.94 -8.88 -5.83
CA PRO A 6 5.07 -8.55 -4.71
C PRO A 6 5.21 -7.09 -4.29
N GLN A 7 6.40 -6.52 -4.47
CA GLN A 7 6.66 -5.10 -4.25
C GLN A 7 5.75 -4.22 -5.12
N LEU A 8 5.67 -4.47 -6.43
CA LEU A 8 4.79 -3.70 -7.32
C LEU A 8 3.32 -3.81 -6.91
N LEU A 9 2.91 -5.02 -6.55
CA LEU A 9 1.56 -5.29 -6.09
C LEU A 9 1.25 -4.53 -4.79
N ARG A 10 2.22 -4.43 -3.87
CA ARG A 10 2.11 -3.61 -2.64
C ARG A 10 2.00 -2.12 -2.93
N THR A 11 2.91 -1.55 -3.72
CA THR A 11 2.86 -0.14 -4.12
C THR A 11 1.50 0.19 -4.74
N PHE A 12 0.98 -0.75 -5.54
CA PHE A 12 -0.31 -0.60 -6.17
C PHE A 12 -1.47 -0.73 -5.17
N ALA A 13 -1.46 -1.71 -4.27
CA ALA A 13 -2.43 -1.84 -3.19
C ALA A 13 -2.51 -0.55 -2.36
N TYR A 14 -1.36 0.04 -2.04
CA TYR A 14 -1.26 1.31 -1.31
C TYR A 14 -1.99 2.43 -2.04
N LYS A 15 -1.75 2.58 -3.35
CA LYS A 15 -2.43 3.60 -4.14
C LYS A 15 -3.94 3.40 -4.22
N LEU A 16 -4.41 2.16 -4.27
CA LEU A 16 -5.84 1.85 -4.30
C LEU A 16 -6.52 2.10 -2.95
N VAL A 17 -5.81 1.88 -1.84
CA VAL A 17 -6.28 2.24 -0.49
C VAL A 17 -6.49 3.76 -0.41
N GLU A 18 -5.55 4.57 -0.90
CA GLU A 18 -5.73 6.04 -0.95
C GLU A 18 -6.96 6.46 -1.76
N LEU A 19 -7.23 5.75 -2.86
CA LEU A 19 -8.38 6.01 -3.73
C LEU A 19 -9.70 5.45 -3.18
N GLY A 20 -9.69 4.77 -2.03
CA GLY A 20 -10.87 4.15 -1.42
C GLY A 20 -11.41 2.93 -2.19
N LEU A 21 -10.63 2.34 -3.09
CA LEU A 21 -11.03 1.25 -3.97
C LEU A 21 -10.82 -0.13 -3.31
N LEU A 22 -11.36 -0.32 -2.10
CA LEU A 22 -11.01 -1.44 -1.21
C LEU A 22 -11.28 -2.84 -1.79
N ASN A 23 -12.32 -3.00 -2.63
CA ASN A 23 -12.61 -4.27 -3.32
C ASN A 23 -11.44 -4.73 -4.22
N LEU A 24 -10.72 -3.78 -4.82
CA LEU A 24 -9.59 -4.09 -5.69
C LEU A 24 -8.35 -4.45 -4.86
N VAL A 25 -8.15 -3.73 -3.75
CA VAL A 25 -7.07 -4.00 -2.79
C VAL A 25 -7.16 -5.43 -2.27
N GLU A 26 -8.38 -5.92 -1.99
CA GLU A 26 -8.57 -7.27 -1.45
C GLU A 26 -8.03 -8.35 -2.41
N ASN A 27 -8.29 -8.22 -3.70
CA ASN A 27 -7.80 -9.19 -4.69
C ASN A 27 -6.27 -9.20 -4.74
N ILE A 28 -5.67 -8.03 -4.65
CA ILE A 28 -4.21 -7.87 -4.69
C ILE A 28 -3.58 -8.46 -3.45
N LEU A 29 -4.07 -8.10 -2.25
CA LEU A 29 -3.51 -8.60 -1.00
C LEU A 29 -3.66 -10.12 -0.89
N ARG A 30 -4.79 -10.69 -1.32
CA ARG A 30 -4.94 -12.16 -1.42
C ARG A 30 -3.92 -12.79 -2.36
N HIS A 31 -3.65 -12.14 -3.50
CA HIS A 31 -2.63 -12.63 -4.43
C HIS A 31 -1.23 -12.53 -3.82
N ILE A 32 -0.90 -11.42 -3.15
CA ILE A 32 0.38 -11.24 -2.43
C ILE A 32 0.56 -12.31 -1.36
N VAL A 33 -0.46 -12.62 -0.56
CA VAL A 33 -0.41 -13.73 0.43
C VAL A 33 0.00 -15.04 -0.24
N ASN A 34 -0.58 -15.39 -1.40
CA ASN A 34 -0.22 -16.61 -2.12
C ASN A 34 1.19 -16.60 -2.70
N LEU A 35 1.71 -15.42 -3.08
CA LEU A 35 3.08 -15.26 -3.58
C LEU A 35 4.14 -15.23 -2.47
N ARG A 36 3.73 -14.85 -1.26
CA ARG A 36 4.59 -14.58 -0.10
C ARG A 36 3.98 -15.17 1.16
N LEU A 37 3.85 -16.49 1.15
CA LEU A 37 3.35 -17.27 2.29
C LEU A 37 4.27 -17.18 3.50
N ASP A 38 5.53 -16.81 3.27
CA ASP A 38 6.62 -16.62 4.22
C ASP A 38 6.67 -15.23 4.87
N GLU A 39 5.85 -14.27 4.40
CA GLU A 39 5.86 -12.90 4.91
C GLU A 39 4.60 -12.63 5.79
N PRO A 40 4.76 -12.43 7.11
CA PRO A 40 3.63 -12.18 8.01
C PRO A 40 2.84 -10.90 7.66
N GLN A 41 3.53 -9.88 7.15
CA GLN A 41 2.93 -8.61 6.75
C GLN A 41 1.80 -8.80 5.73
N SER A 42 1.95 -9.73 4.78
CA SER A 42 0.94 -10.03 3.76
C SER A 42 -0.41 -10.43 4.38
N TYR A 43 -0.37 -11.27 5.41
CA TYR A 43 -1.55 -11.72 6.13
C TYR A 43 -2.15 -10.61 7.00
N ARG A 44 -1.28 -9.85 7.69
CA ARG A 44 -1.68 -8.69 8.51
C ARG A 44 -2.41 -7.65 7.68
N ASP A 45 -1.83 -7.23 6.56
CA ASP A 45 -2.39 -6.20 5.69
C ASP A 45 -3.76 -6.64 5.12
N LEU A 46 -3.90 -7.92 4.75
CA LEU A 46 -5.18 -8.47 4.32
C LEU A 46 -6.21 -8.48 5.47
N ALA A 47 -5.81 -8.85 6.69
CA ALA A 47 -6.69 -8.84 7.85
C ALA A 47 -7.22 -7.43 8.15
N LEU A 48 -6.34 -6.43 8.16
CA LEU A 48 -6.71 -5.03 8.38
C LEU A 48 -7.64 -4.49 7.28
N LEU A 49 -7.35 -4.79 6.00
CA LEU A 49 -8.23 -4.40 4.91
C LEU A 49 -9.61 -5.05 5.03
N LEU A 50 -9.66 -6.34 5.35
CA LEU A 50 -10.91 -7.08 5.53
C LEU A 50 -11.68 -6.61 6.76
N GLN A 51 -11.02 -6.09 7.79
CA GLN A 51 -11.68 -5.42 8.90
C GLN A 51 -12.29 -4.09 8.47
N GLU A 52 -11.56 -3.27 7.71
CA GLU A 52 -11.98 -1.90 7.36
C GLU A 52 -13.05 -1.82 6.27
N SER A 53 -13.11 -2.78 5.36
CA SER A 53 -14.00 -2.68 4.20
C SER A 53 -15.45 -3.11 4.53
N ASN A 54 -16.44 -2.84 3.66
CA ASN A 54 -17.84 -3.29 3.85
C ASN A 54 -18.25 -4.33 2.77
N ILE A 55 -17.29 -5.18 2.37
CA ILE A 55 -17.40 -6.12 1.24
C ILE A 55 -18.30 -7.31 1.62
N GLN A 56 -19.17 -7.72 0.70
CA GLN A 56 -20.05 -8.89 0.87
C GLN A 56 -19.22 -10.20 0.81
N ASN A 57 -19.57 -11.19 1.64
CA ASN A 57 -18.91 -12.50 1.85
C ASN A 57 -17.73 -12.57 2.83
N LYS A 58 -17.50 -11.53 3.63
CA LYS A 58 -16.52 -11.60 4.72
C LYS A 58 -16.99 -12.52 5.82
N THR A 59 -16.06 -13.29 6.37
CA THR A 59 -16.32 -13.99 7.63
C THR A 59 -15.40 -13.44 8.71
N ILE A 60 -15.97 -13.14 9.88
CA ILE A 60 -15.23 -12.83 11.11
C ILE A 60 -14.17 -13.93 11.38
N ALA A 61 -14.49 -15.17 11.01
CA ALA A 61 -13.57 -16.31 11.07
C ALA A 61 -12.31 -16.08 10.23
N GLU A 62 -12.44 -15.67 8.96
CA GLU A 62 -11.30 -15.42 8.08
C GLU A 62 -10.36 -14.35 8.62
N ILE A 63 -10.90 -13.20 9.04
CA ILE A 63 -10.09 -12.12 9.62
C ILE A 63 -9.35 -12.63 10.87
N SER A 64 -10.06 -13.38 11.71
CA SER A 64 -9.48 -13.99 12.91
C SER A 64 -8.36 -14.98 12.58
N ASP A 65 -8.50 -15.77 11.53
CA ASP A 65 -7.50 -16.77 11.13
C ASP A 65 -6.26 -16.12 10.51
N LEU A 66 -6.42 -15.02 9.77
CA LEU A 66 -5.29 -14.23 9.26
C LEU A 66 -4.49 -13.62 10.42
N PHE A 67 -5.16 -12.98 11.39
CA PHE A 67 -4.48 -12.46 12.59
C PHE A 67 -3.78 -13.57 13.39
N LYS A 68 -4.44 -14.72 13.58
CA LYS A 68 -3.83 -15.89 14.24
C LYS A 68 -2.59 -16.38 13.52
N THR A 69 -2.64 -16.44 12.20
CA THR A 69 -1.50 -16.89 11.37
C THR A 69 -0.27 -16.04 11.69
N VAL A 70 -0.43 -14.72 11.75
CA VAL A 70 0.67 -13.81 12.09
C VAL A 70 1.12 -13.97 13.55
N ILE A 71 0.19 -13.94 14.51
CA ILE A 71 0.52 -13.94 15.95
C ILE A 71 1.16 -15.26 16.41
N LEU A 72 0.75 -16.39 15.84
CA LEU A 72 1.20 -17.73 16.24
C LEU A 72 2.23 -18.35 15.28
N GLY A 73 2.48 -17.70 14.15
CA GLY A 73 3.40 -18.20 13.13
C GLY A 73 4.86 -18.16 13.61
N GLU A 74 5.62 -19.16 13.20
CA GLU A 74 7.08 -19.13 13.32
C GLU A 74 7.66 -18.41 12.10
N TRP A 75 7.93 -17.13 12.26
CA TRP A 75 8.45 -16.29 11.18
C TRP A 75 9.98 -16.20 11.25
N ASP A 76 10.58 -15.90 10.10
CA ASP A 76 11.99 -15.54 10.04
C ASP A 76 12.27 -14.40 11.03
N GLY A 77 13.40 -14.44 11.73
CA GLY A 77 13.78 -13.41 12.71
C GLY A 77 13.88 -11.99 12.13
N ARG A 78 13.90 -11.86 10.80
CA ARG A 78 13.76 -10.58 10.07
C ARG A 78 12.41 -9.90 10.30
N PHE A 79 11.38 -10.62 10.72
CA PHE A 79 10.04 -10.10 11.04
C PHE A 79 9.76 -10.04 12.56
N ALA A 80 10.80 -10.04 13.39
CA ALA A 80 10.63 -10.07 14.84
C ALA A 80 9.69 -8.95 15.35
N GLU A 81 8.87 -9.26 16.36
CA GLU A 81 7.95 -8.34 17.03
C GLU A 81 6.72 -7.90 16.19
N ILE A 82 6.58 -8.34 14.93
CA ILE A 82 5.34 -8.10 14.15
C ILE A 82 4.10 -8.68 14.84
N GLU A 83 4.27 -9.77 15.58
CA GLU A 83 3.25 -10.40 16.40
C GLU A 83 2.70 -9.47 17.48
N VAL A 84 3.52 -8.53 18.00
CA VAL A 84 3.10 -7.57 19.04
C VAL A 84 2.19 -6.51 18.44
N THR A 85 2.62 -5.89 17.34
CA THR A 85 1.82 -4.92 16.59
C THR A 85 0.49 -5.55 16.13
N THR A 86 0.58 -6.78 15.60
CA THR A 86 -0.58 -7.52 15.12
C THR A 86 -1.51 -7.95 16.25
N LEU A 87 -0.98 -8.25 17.43
CA LEU A 87 -1.78 -8.55 18.62
C LEU A 87 -2.59 -7.33 19.10
N HIS A 88 -2.02 -6.13 19.03
CA HIS A 88 -2.77 -4.90 19.35
C HIS A 88 -3.94 -4.70 18.38
N GLU A 89 -3.70 -4.90 17.08
CA GLU A 89 -4.73 -4.83 16.04
C GLU A 89 -5.80 -5.90 16.20
N PHE A 90 -5.38 -7.13 16.52
CA PHE A 90 -6.29 -8.23 16.77
C PHE A 90 -7.17 -7.94 17.99
N ASN A 91 -6.60 -7.39 19.08
CA ASN A 91 -7.37 -6.98 20.25
C ASN A 91 -8.45 -5.95 19.93
N TRP A 92 -8.15 -4.99 19.06
CA TRP A 92 -9.15 -4.05 18.53
C TRP A 92 -10.24 -4.79 17.77
N PHE A 93 -9.88 -5.66 16.82
CA PHE A 93 -10.84 -6.50 16.10
C PHE A 93 -11.75 -7.32 17.04
N LEU A 94 -11.21 -7.87 18.13
CA LEU A 94 -12.02 -8.61 19.11
C LEU A 94 -12.99 -7.73 19.86
N PHE A 95 -12.58 -6.51 20.14
CA PHE A 95 -13.41 -5.52 20.80
C PHE A 95 -14.56 -5.06 19.89
N GLU A 96 -14.22 -4.66 18.66
CA GLU A 96 -15.16 -4.16 17.66
C GLU A 96 -16.26 -5.19 17.33
N TYR A 97 -15.90 -6.46 17.17
CA TYR A 97 -16.85 -7.52 16.80
C TYR A 97 -17.42 -8.31 17.99
N HIS A 98 -17.13 -7.92 19.23
CA HIS A 98 -17.58 -8.61 20.45
C HIS A 98 -17.17 -10.11 20.54
N GLN A 99 -15.99 -10.44 20.03
CA GLN A 99 -15.51 -11.83 19.89
C GLN A 99 -14.63 -12.31 21.07
N GLN A 100 -14.51 -11.53 22.15
CA GLN A 100 -13.54 -11.80 23.22
C GLN A 100 -13.75 -13.17 23.91
N GLN A 101 -14.98 -13.70 23.91
CA GLN A 101 -15.31 -14.94 24.59
C GLN A 101 -15.00 -16.22 23.79
N GLN A 102 -14.87 -16.13 22.45
CA GLN A 102 -14.67 -17.31 21.59
C GLN A 102 -13.20 -17.72 21.41
N ILE A 103 -12.27 -16.95 21.97
CA ILE A 103 -10.85 -16.91 21.55
C ILE A 103 -9.89 -17.35 22.66
N SER A 104 -10.38 -17.45 23.89
CA SER A 104 -9.64 -17.91 25.08
C SER A 104 -9.04 -19.31 24.98
N ASN A 105 -9.37 -20.08 23.93
CA ASN A 105 -8.85 -21.43 23.69
C ASN A 105 -7.47 -21.46 23.00
N PHE A 106 -7.02 -20.39 22.35
CA PHE A 106 -5.74 -20.38 21.62
C PHE A 106 -4.78 -19.27 22.03
N LEU A 107 -5.26 -18.23 22.70
CA LEU A 107 -4.44 -17.14 23.21
C LEU A 107 -4.63 -17.00 24.71
N ASP A 108 -3.55 -16.78 25.45
CA ASP A 108 -3.60 -16.54 26.88
C ASP A 108 -4.49 -15.31 27.17
N ASN A 109 -5.47 -15.45 28.05
CA ASN A 109 -6.39 -14.38 28.44
C ASN A 109 -5.69 -13.09 28.92
N ARG A 110 -4.43 -13.18 29.36
CA ARG A 110 -3.62 -12.01 29.74
C ARG A 110 -3.31 -11.09 28.55
N LEU A 111 -3.24 -11.65 27.34
CA LEU A 111 -2.93 -10.96 26.09
C LEU A 111 -4.17 -10.34 25.42
N ILE A 112 -5.38 -10.70 25.87
CA ILE A 112 -6.65 -10.17 25.35
C ILE A 112 -7.04 -8.93 26.14
N ARG A 113 -6.72 -7.74 25.63
CA ARG A 113 -6.92 -6.46 26.33
C ARG A 113 -7.37 -5.36 25.38
N HIS A 114 -8.34 -4.57 25.83
CA HIS A 114 -8.69 -3.28 25.22
C HIS A 114 -7.57 -2.27 25.53
N LEU A 115 -6.89 -1.77 24.51
CA LEU A 115 -5.67 -0.95 24.65
C LEU A 115 -5.82 0.37 23.88
N PRO A 116 -6.76 1.25 24.28
CA PRO A 116 -6.97 2.52 23.63
C PRO A 116 -5.79 3.46 23.85
N VAL A 117 -5.41 4.15 22.78
CA VAL A 117 -4.37 5.18 22.79
C VAL A 117 -4.86 6.44 22.08
N ASP A 118 -4.35 7.60 22.50
CA ASP A 118 -4.76 8.86 21.89
C ASP A 118 -4.12 9.07 20.52
N LEU A 119 -2.87 8.64 20.32
CA LEU A 119 -2.20 8.69 19.01
C LEU A 119 -1.44 7.39 18.77
N ARG A 120 -1.69 6.79 17.59
CA ARG A 120 -0.96 5.65 17.04
C ARG A 120 -0.54 5.98 15.63
N ILE A 121 0.74 5.83 15.32
CA ILE A 121 1.30 6.04 13.99
C ILE A 121 1.96 4.74 13.58
N VAL A 122 1.57 4.20 12.42
CA VAL A 122 2.12 2.96 11.87
C VAL A 122 2.64 3.24 10.49
N MET A 123 3.95 3.05 10.27
CA MET A 123 4.61 3.22 8.98
C MET A 123 4.95 1.85 8.39
N ILE A 124 4.51 1.60 7.16
CA ILE A 124 4.82 0.41 6.36
C ILE A 124 5.47 0.82 5.04
N TRP A 125 6.18 -0.10 4.39
CA TRP A 125 6.79 0.14 3.07
C TRP A 125 6.72 -1.08 2.16
N ASP A 126 6.92 -0.84 0.85
CA ASP A 126 6.73 -1.81 -0.23
C ASP A 126 7.98 -2.67 -0.54
N THR A 127 9.17 -2.21 -0.16
CA THR A 127 10.47 -2.82 -0.48
C THR A 127 11.04 -3.72 0.63
N ASN A 128 11.64 -4.84 0.26
CA ASN A 128 12.44 -5.65 1.19
C ASN A 128 13.82 -4.99 1.44
N ASP A 129 14.52 -5.46 2.47
CA ASP A 129 15.88 -5.10 2.89
C ASP A 129 16.09 -3.60 3.11
N THR A 130 15.01 -2.83 3.27
CA THR A 130 15.07 -1.37 3.37
C THR A 130 14.95 -0.93 4.81
N ASP A 131 15.83 -0.01 5.20
CA ASP A 131 15.85 0.60 6.51
C ASP A 131 15.20 2.00 6.45
N VAL A 132 13.97 2.08 6.96
CA VAL A 132 13.23 3.34 7.12
C VAL A 132 12.85 3.52 8.59
N ASP A 133 13.48 4.50 9.24
CA ASP A 133 13.14 4.84 10.63
C ASP A 133 11.99 5.85 10.67
N LEU A 134 11.01 5.57 11.51
CA LEU A 134 9.97 6.48 11.96
C LEU A 134 10.53 7.35 13.10
N HIS A 135 10.39 8.65 12.92
CA HIS A 135 10.75 9.66 13.89
C HIS A 135 9.50 10.47 14.24
N VAL A 136 9.22 10.63 15.54
CA VAL A 136 8.12 11.46 16.02
C VAL A 136 8.66 12.51 16.97
N ILE A 137 8.57 13.78 16.56
CA ILE A 137 8.88 14.92 17.42
C ILE A 137 7.61 15.33 18.14
N GLU A 138 7.63 15.23 19.45
CA GLU A 138 6.51 15.53 20.34
C GLU A 138 6.37 17.04 20.61
N PRO A 139 5.22 17.50 21.15
CA PRO A 139 5.00 18.91 21.47
C PRO A 139 6.01 19.51 22.45
N THR A 140 6.66 18.67 23.27
CA THR A 140 7.74 19.06 24.18
C THR A 140 9.04 19.42 23.47
N GLY A 141 9.17 19.09 22.18
CA GLY A 141 10.40 19.14 21.40
C GLY A 141 11.27 17.89 21.56
N GLU A 142 10.84 16.91 22.35
CA GLU A 142 11.50 15.61 22.49
C GLU A 142 11.23 14.74 21.25
N GLU A 143 12.24 14.00 20.80
CA GLU A 143 12.14 13.14 19.62
C GLU A 143 12.15 11.66 20.04
N CYS A 144 11.12 10.93 19.61
CA CYS A 144 10.97 9.49 19.76
C CYS A 144 11.38 8.78 18.46
N TYR A 145 12.34 7.86 18.54
CA TYR A 145 12.87 7.09 17.40
C TYR A 145 13.64 5.87 17.89
N TYR A 146 14.18 5.04 16.99
CA TYR A 146 14.77 3.74 17.33
C TYR A 146 15.79 3.75 18.48
N SER A 147 16.60 4.81 18.61
CA SER A 147 17.61 4.88 19.68
C SER A 147 17.10 5.56 20.96
N HIS A 148 16.00 6.31 20.86
CA HIS A 148 15.31 6.96 21.97
C HIS A 148 13.83 6.55 21.98
N LYS A 149 13.59 5.32 22.43
CA LYS A 149 12.30 4.64 22.23
C LYS A 149 11.19 5.04 23.20
N ASN A 150 11.53 5.72 24.30
CA ASN A 150 10.58 6.09 25.33
C ASN A 150 10.84 7.55 25.69
N THR A 151 9.85 8.41 25.53
CA THR A 151 9.95 9.84 25.82
C THR A 151 9.43 10.16 27.22
N ALA A 152 9.72 11.36 27.71
CA ALA A 152 9.29 11.80 29.05
C ALA A 152 7.75 11.87 29.20
N ILE A 153 7.02 12.14 28.12
CA ILE A 153 5.54 12.19 28.14
C ILE A 153 4.89 10.83 27.87
N GLY A 154 5.69 9.77 27.72
CA GLY A 154 5.21 8.40 27.56
C GLY A 154 4.86 8.02 26.12
N GLY A 155 5.39 8.74 25.14
CA GLY A 155 5.48 8.27 23.76
C GLY A 155 6.46 7.10 23.68
N MET A 156 6.11 6.11 22.87
CA MET A 156 6.89 4.88 22.73
C MET A 156 6.94 4.47 21.26
N ILE A 157 8.12 4.06 20.79
CA ILE A 157 8.26 3.39 19.49
C ILE A 157 8.62 1.92 19.70
N ASN A 158 8.04 1.03 18.91
CA ASN A 158 8.42 -0.39 18.95
C ASN A 158 9.85 -0.59 18.42
N ARG A 159 10.44 -1.77 18.62
CA ARG A 159 11.84 -2.01 18.22
C ARG A 159 12.01 -1.97 16.69
N ASP A 160 12.96 -1.13 16.29
CA ASP A 160 13.66 -1.04 15.00
C ASP A 160 13.71 -2.33 14.15
N PHE A 161 13.15 -2.26 12.95
CA PHE A 161 13.28 -3.27 11.90
C PHE A 161 14.56 -3.04 11.09
N THR A 162 15.73 -3.19 11.72
CA THR A 162 17.05 -2.94 11.07
C THR A 162 17.37 -3.77 9.82
N ARG A 163 16.52 -4.74 9.43
CA ARG A 163 16.84 -5.69 8.35
C ARG A 163 15.72 -6.02 7.37
N ASP A 164 14.47 -5.55 7.50
CA ASP A 164 13.40 -5.85 6.51
C ASP A 164 12.07 -5.11 6.79
N TYR A 165 11.02 -5.42 6.02
CA TYR A 165 9.66 -4.89 6.07
C TYR A 165 9.20 -4.48 7.48
N GLY A 166 8.84 -3.19 7.62
CA GLY A 166 8.09 -2.68 8.77
C GLY A 166 6.77 -3.43 8.97
N PRO A 167 6.11 -3.21 10.11
CA PRO A 167 5.73 -1.85 10.47
C PRO A 167 6.56 -1.22 11.60
N GLU A 168 7.02 0.01 11.41
CA GLU A 168 7.42 0.83 12.55
C GLU A 168 6.20 1.49 13.18
N GLU A 169 6.10 1.40 14.50
CA GLU A 169 4.94 1.87 15.24
C GLU A 169 5.33 2.81 16.38
N TYR A 170 4.71 3.99 16.41
CA TYR A 170 4.71 4.91 17.54
C TYR A 170 3.33 4.93 18.23
N LEU A 171 3.34 4.91 19.56
CA LEU A 171 2.15 4.96 20.41
C LEU A 171 2.34 6.01 21.52
N ILE A 172 1.29 6.76 21.81
CA ILE A 172 1.17 7.51 23.06
C ILE A 172 -0.24 7.36 23.63
N ARG A 173 -0.31 6.85 24.86
CA ARG A 173 -1.60 6.52 25.49
C ARG A 173 -2.41 7.77 25.82
N LYS A 174 -1.74 8.82 26.31
CA LYS A 174 -2.35 10.10 26.69
C LYS A 174 -1.59 11.22 26.01
N ALA A 175 -2.11 11.71 24.89
CA ALA A 175 -1.42 12.73 24.11
C ALA A 175 -1.45 14.07 24.85
N VAL A 176 -0.27 14.66 25.05
CA VAL A 176 -0.14 16.06 25.48
C VAL A 176 -0.54 16.98 24.31
N LYS A 177 -1.07 18.15 24.65
CA LYS A 177 -1.51 19.17 23.68
C LYS A 177 -0.35 19.68 22.83
N GLY A 178 -0.68 20.04 21.59
CA GLY A 178 0.24 20.60 20.61
C GLY A 178 0.50 19.67 19.43
N THR A 179 1.58 19.97 18.71
CA THR A 179 1.90 19.35 17.43
C THR A 179 2.85 18.17 17.58
N TYR A 180 2.46 17.01 17.05
CA TYR A 180 3.35 15.87 16.82
C TYR A 180 3.81 15.92 15.36
N THR A 181 5.11 16.07 15.12
CA THR A 181 5.67 16.07 13.76
C THR A 181 6.19 14.68 13.44
N VAL A 182 5.61 14.06 12.41
CA VAL A 182 5.97 12.72 11.94
C VAL A 182 6.99 12.86 10.82
N ARG A 183 8.10 12.13 10.93
CA ARG A 183 9.21 12.14 9.99
C ARG A 183 9.62 10.72 9.65
N ALA A 184 10.14 10.54 8.44
CA ALA A 184 10.74 9.28 8.00
C ALA A 184 12.20 9.53 7.63
N LYS A 185 13.10 8.68 8.12
CA LYS A 185 14.52 8.70 7.77
C LYS A 185 14.83 7.53 6.87
N TYR A 186 15.22 7.81 5.64
CA TYR A 186 15.53 6.78 4.67
C TYR A 186 17.03 6.45 4.67
N PHE A 187 17.41 5.30 5.23
CA PHE A 187 18.76 4.78 5.11
C PHE A 187 18.84 3.97 3.82
N ALA A 188 19.35 4.65 2.80
CA ALA A 188 19.66 4.13 1.47
C ALA A 188 19.91 2.62 1.42
N ASN A 189 19.16 1.93 0.57
CA ASN A 189 19.35 0.52 0.35
C ASN A 189 20.40 0.22 -0.74
N HIS A 190 21.08 -0.93 -0.62
CA HIS A 190 22.05 -1.44 -1.60
C HIS A 190 21.40 -2.20 -2.78
N GLN A 191 20.06 -2.24 -2.86
CA GLN A 191 19.32 -2.90 -3.94
C GLN A 191 18.89 -1.93 -5.05
N GLN A 192 19.09 -2.33 -6.31
CA GLN A 192 18.42 -1.75 -7.48
C GLN A 192 16.96 -2.23 -7.49
N SER A 193 16.06 -1.42 -6.95
CA SER A 193 14.62 -1.66 -6.92
C SER A 193 13.95 -1.18 -8.22
N LEU A 194 12.89 -1.87 -8.67
CA LEU A 194 12.13 -1.55 -9.90
C LEU A 194 11.57 -0.13 -9.93
N THR A 195 11.13 0.37 -8.78
CA THR A 195 10.64 1.73 -8.62
C THR A 195 11.79 2.72 -8.37
N GLY A 196 13.02 2.24 -8.14
CA GLY A 196 14.20 3.04 -7.78
C GLY A 196 14.06 3.83 -6.46
N ALA A 197 12.95 3.64 -5.75
CA ALA A 197 12.51 4.42 -4.61
C ALA A 197 11.57 3.57 -3.75
N THR A 198 11.73 3.66 -2.43
CA THR A 198 10.84 2.99 -1.47
C THR A 198 9.58 3.83 -1.28
N THR A 199 8.41 3.21 -1.35
CA THR A 199 7.14 3.86 -1.06
C THR A 199 6.73 3.51 0.37
N ILE A 200 6.65 4.51 1.23
CA ILE A 200 6.07 4.37 2.57
C ILE A 200 4.60 4.72 2.54
N MET A 201 3.81 4.02 3.34
CA MET A 201 2.48 4.43 3.75
C MET A 201 2.46 4.57 5.27
N VAL A 202 1.98 5.72 5.74
CA VAL A 202 1.87 6.02 7.16
C VAL A 202 0.39 6.12 7.52
N HIS A 203 -0.07 5.22 8.38
CA HIS A 203 -1.37 5.26 8.99
C HIS A 203 -1.31 6.05 10.29
N ILE A 204 -2.11 7.11 10.39
CA ILE A 204 -2.19 7.96 11.57
C ILE A 204 -3.57 7.77 12.17
N TYR A 205 -3.61 7.26 13.40
CA TYR A 205 -4.84 7.07 14.17
C TYR A 205 -4.85 8.03 15.34
N LYS A 206 -5.87 8.90 15.40
CA LYS A 206 -6.21 9.64 16.63
C LYS A 206 -7.34 8.90 17.34
N TYR A 207 -7.23 8.78 18.66
CA TYR A 207 -8.15 8.04 19.52
C TYR A 207 -8.35 6.60 19.03
N TYR A 208 -7.23 5.91 18.77
CA TYR A 208 -7.23 4.53 18.32
C TYR A 208 -7.93 3.62 19.33
N ASP A 209 -8.74 2.68 18.85
CA ASP A 209 -9.50 1.74 19.68
C ASP A 209 -10.53 2.47 20.57
N GLN A 210 -11.08 3.59 20.06
CA GLN A 210 -12.14 4.40 20.69
C GLN A 210 -13.26 4.74 19.69
N SER A 211 -14.45 5.08 20.18
CA SER A 211 -15.63 5.37 19.33
C SER A 211 -15.48 6.61 18.43
N ASN A 212 -14.55 7.52 18.78
CA ASN A 212 -14.24 8.73 18.03
C ASN A 212 -12.92 8.61 17.25
N GLN A 213 -12.47 7.39 16.94
CA GLN A 213 -11.26 7.14 16.16
C GLN A 213 -11.27 7.92 14.84
N GLN A 214 -10.15 8.57 14.53
CA GLN A 214 -9.91 9.23 13.26
C GLN A 214 -8.70 8.57 12.61
N LYS A 215 -8.83 8.16 11.34
CA LYS A 215 -7.75 7.58 10.55
C LYS A 215 -7.40 8.51 9.39
N GLU A 216 -6.12 8.83 9.27
CA GLU A 216 -5.52 9.49 8.11
C GLU A 216 -4.43 8.60 7.53
N MET A 217 -4.21 8.70 6.22
CA MET A 217 -3.20 7.93 5.51
C MET A 217 -2.39 8.86 4.64
N VAL A 218 -1.07 8.74 4.72
CA VAL A 218 -0.13 9.51 3.90
C VAL A 218 0.80 8.53 3.20
N THR A 219 0.81 8.54 1.87
CA THR A 219 1.78 7.76 1.08
C THR A 219 2.84 8.70 0.52
N LEU A 220 4.10 8.34 0.72
CA LEU A 220 5.24 9.10 0.20
C LEU A 220 6.20 8.17 -0.50
N ARG A 221 6.83 8.70 -1.55
CA ARG A 221 7.89 8.01 -2.29
C ARG A 221 9.22 8.60 -1.88
N LEU A 222 10.12 7.76 -1.38
CA LEU A 222 11.44 8.11 -0.88
C LEU A 222 12.47 7.88 -2.00
N ASP A 223 12.94 8.94 -2.65
CA ASP A 223 13.81 8.89 -3.83
C ASP A 223 15.25 9.37 -3.59
N SER A 224 15.55 9.94 -2.42
CA SER A 224 16.86 10.49 -2.05
C SER A 224 17.47 9.80 -0.83
N ASN A 225 18.65 9.23 -1.03
CA ASN A 225 19.41 8.53 0.02
C ASN A 225 19.77 9.47 1.20
N LYS A 226 19.44 9.06 2.44
CA LYS A 226 19.82 9.70 3.71
C LYS A 226 19.13 11.02 4.04
N GLU A 227 17.94 11.27 3.47
CA GLU A 227 17.15 12.46 3.79
C GLU A 227 16.16 12.18 4.94
N MET A 228 16.03 13.16 5.84
CA MET A 228 14.92 13.23 6.78
C MET A 228 13.76 13.91 6.08
N ILE A 229 12.63 13.21 5.94
CA ILE A 229 11.46 13.71 5.22
C ILE A 229 10.35 13.97 6.24
N ASP A 230 9.80 15.19 6.23
CA ASP A 230 8.60 15.53 6.98
C ASP A 230 7.40 14.82 6.33
N VAL A 231 6.75 13.92 7.06
CA VAL A 231 5.60 13.15 6.57
C VAL A 231 4.31 13.94 6.77
N CYS A 232 4.02 14.31 8.01
CA CYS A 232 2.83 15.05 8.38
C CYS A 232 2.96 15.69 9.77
N LYS A 233 1.97 16.49 10.15
CA LYS A 233 1.83 17.06 11.49
C LYS A 233 0.46 16.70 12.04
N VAL A 234 0.42 16.23 13.30
CA VAL A 234 -0.80 15.84 13.99
C VAL A 234 -1.03 16.79 15.16
N GLU A 235 -2.14 17.52 15.14
CA GLU A 235 -2.48 18.50 16.17
C GLU A 235 -3.45 17.92 17.22
N PHE A 236 -3.17 18.17 18.50
CA PHE A 236 -4.06 17.90 19.63
C PHE A 236 -4.43 19.20 20.36
N ASP A 237 -5.63 19.72 20.07
CA ASP A 237 -6.22 20.93 20.68
C ASP A 237 -7.57 20.63 21.38
N ASP A 238 -7.98 21.47 22.33
CA ASP A 238 -9.19 21.27 23.18
C ASP A 238 -10.54 21.40 22.45
N HIS A 239 -10.60 21.85 21.18
CA HIS A 239 -11.88 22.01 20.48
C HIS A 239 -11.75 21.72 18.98
N VAL A 240 -12.57 20.78 18.50
CA VAL A 240 -12.74 20.48 17.08
C VAL A 240 -13.47 21.65 16.43
N GLU A 241 -12.74 22.50 15.69
CA GLU A 241 -13.30 23.24 14.56
C GLU A 241 -12.36 23.17 13.35
N ARG A 242 -12.96 22.78 12.21
CA ARG A 242 -12.34 22.60 10.90
C ARG A 242 -11.69 23.89 10.42
N LYS A 243 -10.53 23.79 9.75
CA LYS A 243 -10.37 24.27 8.36
C LYS A 243 -9.00 23.98 7.71
N SER A 244 -9.12 23.58 6.45
CA SER A 244 -8.27 23.93 5.30
C SER A 244 -6.89 23.31 5.18
N GLN A 245 -6.85 22.28 4.32
CA GLN A 245 -5.69 21.81 3.60
C GLN A 245 -4.95 22.98 2.92
N ASN A 246 -3.65 23.09 3.18
CA ASN A 246 -2.69 23.75 2.30
C ASN A 246 -1.49 22.80 2.18
N MET A 247 -1.46 22.04 1.09
CA MET A 247 -0.34 21.20 0.70
C MET A 247 0.72 22.09 0.06
N THR A 248 1.85 22.29 0.74
CA THR A 248 3.00 23.00 0.18
C THR A 248 3.77 22.10 -0.76
N THR A 249 4.09 22.65 -1.92
CA THR A 249 4.93 22.10 -2.98
C THR A 249 6.35 21.87 -2.47
N HIS A 250 6.85 20.63 -2.55
CA HIS A 250 8.29 20.35 -2.38
C HIS A 250 8.99 20.22 -3.74
N ASP A 251 10.16 20.82 -3.75
CA ASP A 251 11.05 21.16 -4.87
C ASP A 251 11.61 19.91 -5.57
N HIS A 252 11.48 19.83 -6.90
CA HIS A 252 12.04 18.75 -7.71
C HIS A 252 13.50 19.07 -8.08
N LYS A 253 14.44 18.30 -7.53
CA LYS A 253 15.77 18.14 -8.15
C LYS A 253 15.64 17.33 -9.45
N SER A 254 16.29 17.82 -10.49
CA SER A 254 16.25 17.31 -11.87
C SER A 254 16.81 15.89 -11.97
N ASN A 255 15.94 14.89 -12.16
CA ASN A 255 16.34 13.54 -12.49
C ASN A 255 16.54 13.43 -14.02
N THR A 256 17.71 12.97 -14.48
CA THR A 256 18.12 12.95 -15.89
C THR A 256 17.67 11.71 -16.67
N ASN A 257 16.73 10.93 -16.14
CA ASN A 257 16.28 9.69 -16.78
C ASN A 257 15.42 9.99 -18.02
N VAL A 258 15.72 9.31 -19.13
CA VAL A 258 15.01 9.44 -20.41
C VAL A 258 14.45 8.09 -20.78
N HIS A 259 13.12 8.00 -20.93
CA HIS A 259 12.45 6.78 -21.36
C HIS A 259 12.37 6.75 -22.90
N GLU A 260 13.41 6.21 -23.54
CA GLU A 260 13.49 6.09 -24.99
C GLU A 260 12.36 5.18 -25.53
N ASN A 261 11.75 5.58 -26.65
CA ASN A 261 10.62 4.88 -27.31
C ASN A 261 9.28 4.85 -26.55
N VAL A 262 9.12 5.66 -25.49
CA VAL A 262 7.83 5.88 -24.85
C VAL A 262 7.33 7.28 -25.21
N THR A 263 6.18 7.32 -25.88
CA THR A 263 5.48 8.56 -26.23
C THR A 263 4.35 8.76 -25.23
N TYR A 264 4.23 9.97 -24.68
CA TYR A 264 3.09 10.33 -23.85
C TYR A 264 1.90 10.76 -24.71
N ASP A 265 0.68 10.36 -24.33
CA ASP A 265 -0.53 10.61 -25.12
C ASP A 265 -1.16 12.01 -24.91
N GLY A 266 -0.75 12.74 -23.85
CA GLY A 266 -1.42 13.97 -23.39
C GLY A 266 -0.67 15.30 -23.49
N CYS A 267 0.62 15.29 -23.82
CA CYS A 267 1.43 16.47 -24.10
C CYS A 267 2.50 16.05 -25.10
N ASP A 268 2.91 16.95 -25.99
CA ASP A 268 3.82 16.65 -27.11
C ASP A 268 5.27 16.30 -26.66
N MET A 269 5.47 15.89 -25.41
CA MET A 269 6.75 15.44 -24.87
C MET A 269 7.03 14.00 -25.31
N SER A 270 8.02 13.85 -26.19
CA SER A 270 8.61 12.58 -26.56
C SER A 270 10.11 12.76 -26.80
N PRO A 271 10.99 11.91 -26.20
CA PRO A 271 10.70 10.89 -25.18
C PRO A 271 10.31 11.51 -23.82
N ILE A 272 9.66 10.74 -22.93
CA ILE A 272 9.38 11.17 -21.55
C ILE A 272 10.71 11.38 -20.81
N LYS A 273 10.90 12.59 -20.27
CA LYS A 273 12.05 12.98 -19.44
C LYS A 273 11.61 13.09 -17.99
N GLY A 274 12.37 12.51 -17.07
CA GLY A 274 11.98 12.34 -15.67
C GLY A 274 11.07 11.12 -15.47
N ASP A 275 10.29 11.12 -14.40
CA ASP A 275 9.49 9.96 -14.01
C ASP A 275 8.36 9.66 -15.00
N ARG A 276 8.23 8.40 -15.42
CA ARG A 276 7.12 7.87 -16.23
C ARG A 276 6.04 7.27 -15.32
N TYR A 277 4.77 7.48 -15.62
CA TYR A 277 3.63 6.98 -14.84
C TYR A 277 2.70 6.15 -15.73
N LYS A 278 2.79 4.82 -15.68
CA LYS A 278 2.00 3.92 -16.53
C LYS A 278 0.65 3.62 -15.89
N CYS A 279 -0.44 3.83 -16.62
CA CYS A 279 -1.76 3.37 -16.19
C CYS A 279 -1.82 1.83 -16.21
N LEU A 280 -2.24 1.23 -15.11
CA LEU A 280 -2.31 -0.23 -14.98
C LEU A 280 -3.56 -0.83 -15.63
N PHE A 281 -4.64 -0.06 -15.78
CA PHE A 281 -5.88 -0.53 -16.39
C PHE A 281 -5.99 -0.22 -17.88
N CYS A 282 -5.26 0.78 -18.37
CA CYS A 282 -5.27 1.17 -19.77
C CYS A 282 -4.07 0.56 -20.50
N PRO A 283 -4.27 -0.13 -21.63
CA PRO A 283 -3.20 -0.83 -22.35
C PRO A 283 -2.03 0.07 -22.77
N ASP A 284 -2.30 1.34 -23.06
CA ASP A 284 -1.34 2.25 -23.70
C ASP A 284 -1.57 3.69 -23.25
N ILE A 285 -1.54 3.89 -21.94
CA ILE A 285 -1.58 5.22 -21.33
C ILE A 285 -0.44 5.32 -20.34
N ASP A 286 0.38 6.34 -20.57
CA ASP A 286 1.49 6.79 -19.74
C ASP A 286 1.26 8.24 -19.32
N PHE A 287 1.93 8.73 -18.27
CA PHE A 287 2.00 10.14 -17.90
C PHE A 287 3.44 10.54 -17.62
N CYS A 288 3.83 11.76 -18.02
CA CYS A 288 5.08 12.35 -17.55
C CYS A 288 4.88 12.97 -16.16
N GLN A 289 5.98 13.12 -15.42
CA GLN A 289 6.02 13.69 -14.07
C GLN A 289 5.25 15.03 -13.92
N SER A 290 5.39 15.94 -14.89
CA SER A 290 4.72 17.25 -14.84
C SER A 290 3.20 17.14 -15.05
N CYS A 291 2.75 16.27 -15.95
CA CYS A 291 1.31 16.05 -16.18
C CYS A 291 0.63 15.30 -15.04
N HIS A 292 1.33 14.33 -14.44
CA HIS A 292 0.87 13.67 -13.21
C HIS A 292 0.69 14.69 -12.08
N SER A 293 1.72 15.50 -11.82
CA SER A 293 1.70 16.50 -10.74
C SER A 293 0.63 17.58 -10.93
N ALA A 294 0.35 17.95 -12.18
CA ALA A 294 -0.69 18.91 -12.51
C ALA A 294 -2.12 18.31 -12.50
N SER A 295 -2.29 17.02 -12.17
CA SER A 295 -3.57 16.30 -12.20
C SER A 295 -4.35 16.53 -13.50
N ARG A 296 -3.64 16.61 -14.63
CA ARG A 296 -4.28 16.87 -15.93
C ARG A 296 -5.05 15.63 -16.35
N SER A 297 -6.38 15.67 -16.22
CA SER A 297 -7.28 14.70 -16.82
C SER A 297 -7.14 14.76 -18.34
N TYR A 298 -6.80 13.63 -18.95
CA TYR A 298 -6.77 13.51 -20.40
C TYR A 298 -8.19 13.37 -20.96
N ASN A 299 -8.40 13.81 -22.21
CA ASN A 299 -9.65 13.63 -22.95
C ASN A 299 -9.72 12.23 -23.62
N ASP A 300 -9.29 11.15 -22.97
CA ASP A 300 -9.55 9.79 -23.45
C ASP A 300 -10.89 9.35 -22.86
N PRO A 301 -11.91 9.08 -23.68
CA PRO A 301 -13.18 8.55 -23.19
C PRO A 301 -13.06 7.22 -22.43
N ASN A 302 -11.92 6.51 -22.54
CA ASN A 302 -11.65 5.22 -21.90
C ASN A 302 -10.71 5.28 -20.68
N HIS A 303 -10.13 6.44 -20.35
CA HIS A 303 -9.31 6.61 -19.16
C HIS A 303 -10.04 7.38 -18.07
N LEU A 304 -10.22 6.77 -16.91
CA LEU A 304 -10.83 7.43 -15.75
C LEU A 304 -9.75 8.03 -14.86
N TYR A 305 -10.02 9.21 -14.29
CA TYR A 305 -9.06 9.91 -13.41
C TYR A 305 -8.68 9.11 -12.15
N ASN A 306 -9.51 8.15 -11.75
CA ASN A 306 -9.26 7.26 -10.61
C ASN A 306 -8.49 5.99 -11.01
N HIS A 307 -8.02 5.89 -12.26
CA HIS A 307 -7.17 4.79 -12.66
C HIS A 307 -5.81 4.88 -11.93
N PRO A 308 -5.34 3.76 -11.39
CA PRO A 308 -4.08 3.70 -10.68
C PRO A 308 -2.90 3.77 -11.64
N LEU A 309 -1.89 4.54 -11.25
CA LEU A 309 -0.69 4.79 -12.03
C LEU A 309 0.52 4.20 -11.31
N LEU A 310 1.33 3.44 -12.06
CA LEU A 310 2.62 2.94 -11.61
C LEU A 310 3.71 3.93 -12.03
N CYS A 311 4.45 4.50 -11.08
CA CYS A 311 5.58 5.37 -11.40
C CYS A 311 6.87 4.54 -11.58
N ILE A 312 7.45 4.66 -12.77
CA ILE A 312 8.58 3.95 -13.34
C ILE A 312 9.72 4.96 -13.49
N LYS A 313 10.88 4.69 -12.87
CA LYS A 313 12.07 5.56 -12.93
C LYS A 313 13.04 5.16 -14.04
N ASP A 314 13.21 3.86 -14.26
CA ASP A 314 13.98 3.31 -15.39
C ASP A 314 13.16 2.21 -16.06
N SER A 315 12.83 2.39 -17.33
CA SER A 315 12.11 1.35 -18.08
C SER A 315 13.05 0.25 -18.60
N ASN A 316 14.36 0.49 -18.65
CA ASN A 316 15.32 -0.41 -19.27
C ASN A 316 15.56 -1.68 -18.45
N GLU A 317 15.47 -1.59 -17.12
CA GLU A 317 15.65 -2.74 -16.22
C GLU A 317 14.51 -3.77 -16.31
N TYR A 318 13.36 -3.38 -16.85
CA TYR A 318 12.14 -4.21 -16.82
C TYR A 318 11.46 -4.31 -18.18
N ILE A 319 12.24 -4.14 -19.25
CA ILE A 319 11.75 -4.20 -20.64
C ILE A 319 10.91 -5.46 -20.86
N GLU A 320 11.18 -6.57 -20.18
CA GLU A 320 10.43 -7.83 -20.31
C GLU A 320 9.09 -7.87 -19.55
N SER A 321 8.82 -6.93 -18.64
CA SER A 321 7.58 -6.87 -17.88
C SER A 321 6.43 -6.30 -18.71
N LEU A 322 5.45 -7.16 -19.02
CA LEU A 322 4.25 -6.78 -19.80
C LEU A 322 3.44 -5.64 -19.15
N TYR A 323 3.54 -5.42 -17.84
CA TYR A 323 2.83 -4.34 -17.15
C TYR A 323 3.38 -2.95 -17.47
N ILE A 324 4.67 -2.86 -17.86
CA ILE A 324 5.31 -1.59 -18.25
C ILE A 324 5.34 -1.37 -19.77
N GLN A 325 5.01 -2.40 -20.54
CA GLN A 325 4.92 -2.35 -21.99
C GLN A 325 3.59 -1.76 -22.47
N ASN A 326 3.60 -1.24 -23.69
CA ASN A 326 2.40 -0.94 -24.45
C ASN A 326 1.70 -2.26 -24.82
N ARG A 327 0.49 -2.46 -24.29
CA ARG A 327 -0.33 -3.66 -24.52
C ARG A 327 -1.43 -3.45 -25.56
N SER A 328 -1.56 -2.27 -26.18
CA SER A 328 -2.60 -1.99 -27.18
C SER A 328 -2.47 -2.85 -28.44
N LYS A 329 -1.26 -3.36 -28.72
CA LYS A 329 -0.99 -4.28 -29.84
C LYS A 329 -1.51 -5.71 -29.62
N ILE A 330 -1.85 -6.07 -28.38
CA ILE A 330 -2.43 -7.39 -28.07
C ILE A 330 -3.93 -7.30 -28.25
N ILE A 331 -4.45 -7.73 -29.42
CA ILE A 331 -5.87 -7.64 -29.75
C ILE A 331 -6.44 -9.04 -29.94
N HIS A 332 -7.50 -9.35 -29.20
CA HIS A 332 -8.24 -10.61 -29.31
C HIS A 332 -9.59 -10.36 -29.98
N THR A 333 -9.60 -10.35 -31.33
CA THR A 333 -10.64 -9.72 -32.16
C THR A 333 -12.03 -10.32 -31.91
N ASN A 334 -12.09 -11.64 -31.75
CA ASN A 334 -13.34 -12.39 -31.60
C ASN A 334 -13.66 -12.80 -30.16
N ILE A 335 -12.96 -12.20 -29.19
CA ILE A 335 -13.12 -12.54 -27.78
C ILE A 335 -13.71 -11.37 -27.05
N GLN A 336 -14.84 -11.62 -26.38
CA GLN A 336 -15.46 -10.69 -25.47
C GLN A 336 -15.07 -11.03 -24.03
N CYS A 337 -14.81 -10.00 -23.22
CA CYS A 337 -14.72 -10.15 -21.78
C CYS A 337 -16.10 -10.49 -21.21
N ASN A 338 -16.24 -11.63 -20.55
CA ASN A 338 -17.51 -12.08 -19.99
C ASN A 338 -18.03 -11.22 -18.83
N SER A 339 -17.17 -10.42 -18.17
CA SER A 339 -17.59 -9.57 -17.05
C SER A 339 -17.94 -8.14 -17.47
N CYS A 340 -17.11 -7.47 -18.28
CA CYS A 340 -17.37 -6.09 -18.72
C CYS A 340 -17.91 -5.95 -20.14
N PHE A 341 -18.10 -7.07 -20.85
CA PHE A 341 -18.59 -7.12 -22.23
C PHE A 341 -17.73 -6.40 -23.27
N MET A 342 -16.52 -5.96 -22.89
CA MET A 342 -15.54 -5.39 -23.82
C MET A 342 -15.20 -6.39 -24.93
N GLN A 343 -15.36 -5.96 -26.17
CA GLN A 343 -14.98 -6.72 -27.36
C GLN A 343 -14.45 -5.74 -28.43
N PRO A 344 -13.28 -6.01 -29.03
CA PRO A 344 -12.36 -7.09 -28.69
C PRO A 344 -11.68 -6.86 -27.32
N ILE A 345 -11.20 -7.92 -26.67
CA ILE A 345 -10.28 -7.73 -25.53
C ILE A 345 -8.97 -7.15 -26.09
N ILE A 346 -8.61 -5.95 -25.62
CA ILE A 346 -7.34 -5.29 -25.91
C ILE A 346 -6.46 -5.38 -24.66
N GLY A 347 -5.22 -5.86 -24.82
CA GLY A 347 -4.32 -6.20 -23.73
C GLY A 347 -4.35 -7.70 -23.37
N ILE A 348 -3.87 -8.04 -22.18
CA ILE A 348 -3.75 -9.43 -21.74
C ILE A 348 -5.15 -10.04 -21.53
N ARG A 349 -5.37 -11.22 -22.11
CA ARG A 349 -6.57 -12.04 -21.90
C ARG A 349 -6.28 -13.13 -20.87
N TYR A 350 -7.24 -13.38 -19.99
CA TYR A 350 -7.22 -14.50 -19.06
C TYR A 350 -8.35 -15.45 -19.42
N GLN A 351 -7.99 -16.69 -19.76
CA GLN A 351 -8.97 -17.74 -20.07
C GLN A 351 -9.05 -18.71 -18.89
N CYS A 352 -10.22 -18.76 -18.27
CA CYS A 352 -10.52 -19.70 -17.21
C CYS A 352 -10.80 -21.10 -17.75
N ILE A 353 -10.51 -22.13 -16.94
CA ILE A 353 -10.85 -23.53 -17.24
C ILE A 353 -12.35 -23.76 -17.50
N CYS A 354 -13.23 -22.89 -16.99
CA CYS A 354 -14.68 -22.97 -17.24
C CYS A 354 -15.12 -22.31 -18.56
N GLY A 355 -14.17 -21.86 -19.40
CA GLY A 355 -14.43 -21.25 -20.70
C GLY A 355 -14.67 -19.73 -20.66
N ILE A 356 -14.66 -19.12 -19.47
CA ILE A 356 -14.79 -17.67 -19.28
C ILE A 356 -13.51 -16.95 -19.72
N ASN A 357 -13.68 -15.86 -20.45
CA ASN A 357 -12.63 -14.94 -20.87
C ASN A 357 -12.75 -13.63 -20.11
N LEU A 358 -11.65 -13.17 -19.53
CA LEU A 358 -11.58 -11.88 -18.87
C LEU A 358 -10.49 -11.03 -19.50
N CYS A 359 -10.78 -9.73 -19.63
CA CYS A 359 -9.73 -8.75 -19.88
C CYS A 359 -8.90 -8.53 -18.61
N GLU A 360 -7.70 -7.97 -18.77
CA GLU A 360 -6.78 -7.65 -17.68
C GLU A 360 -7.46 -6.92 -16.52
N LYS A 361 -8.31 -5.92 -16.81
CA LYS A 361 -9.08 -5.20 -15.80
C LYS A 361 -10.02 -6.13 -15.04
N CYS A 362 -10.82 -6.94 -15.71
CA CYS A 362 -11.80 -7.81 -15.03
C CYS A 362 -11.17 -8.97 -14.28
N GLU A 363 -10.07 -9.50 -14.80
CA GLU A 363 -9.22 -10.46 -14.08
C GLU A 363 -8.74 -9.83 -12.77
N PHE A 364 -8.16 -8.64 -12.87
CA PHE A 364 -7.62 -7.91 -11.74
C PHE A 364 -8.69 -7.54 -10.70
N MET A 365 -9.87 -7.11 -11.18
CA MET A 365 -11.03 -6.83 -10.35
C MET A 365 -11.63 -8.10 -9.72
N GLY A 366 -11.12 -9.30 -10.02
CA GLY A 366 -11.58 -10.54 -9.41
C GLY A 366 -13.04 -10.84 -9.73
N LEU A 367 -13.54 -10.41 -10.90
CA LEU A 367 -14.95 -10.51 -11.30
C LEU A 367 -15.35 -11.93 -11.75
N HIS A 368 -14.66 -12.94 -11.22
CA HIS A 368 -14.90 -14.36 -11.40
C HIS A 368 -14.18 -15.15 -10.28
N ASP A 369 -14.60 -16.39 -10.03
CA ASP A 369 -14.10 -17.24 -8.94
C ASP A 369 -12.56 -17.37 -8.94
N LYS A 370 -11.92 -16.82 -7.89
CA LYS A 370 -10.46 -16.76 -7.73
C LYS A 370 -9.82 -18.14 -7.61
N ASN A 371 -10.57 -19.17 -7.21
CA ASN A 371 -10.06 -20.53 -7.07
C ASN A 371 -9.91 -21.24 -8.41
N HIS A 372 -10.54 -20.74 -9.47
CA HIS A 372 -10.36 -21.32 -10.79
C HIS A 372 -9.00 -20.95 -11.37
N HIS A 373 -8.29 -21.95 -11.87
CA HIS A 373 -7.07 -21.75 -12.63
C HIS A 373 -7.36 -21.04 -13.96
N ARG A 374 -6.49 -20.11 -14.34
CA ARG A 374 -6.64 -19.27 -15.53
C ARG A 374 -5.35 -19.22 -16.30
N THR A 375 -5.46 -19.45 -17.60
CA THR A 375 -4.34 -19.32 -18.53
C THR A 375 -4.23 -17.87 -18.96
N LYS A 376 -3.05 -17.29 -18.74
CA LYS A 376 -2.69 -15.96 -19.24
C LYS A 376 -2.32 -16.06 -20.73
N ILE A 377 -3.01 -15.31 -21.57
CA ILE A 377 -2.82 -15.29 -23.02
C ILE A 377 -2.38 -13.88 -23.43
N THR A 378 -1.19 -13.81 -24.02
CA THR A 378 -0.54 -12.55 -24.42
C THR A 378 -0.33 -12.46 -25.93
N THR A 379 -0.60 -13.55 -26.65
CA THR A 379 -0.53 -13.62 -28.11
C THR A 379 -1.87 -13.20 -28.72
N PRO A 380 -1.91 -12.26 -29.67
CA PRO A 380 -3.13 -11.87 -30.39
C PRO A 380 -3.84 -13.10 -31.02
N VAL A 381 -5.18 -13.09 -31.03
CA VAL A 381 -6.01 -14.17 -31.61
C VAL A 381 -7.19 -13.60 -32.38
#